data_AF-A0A2I9LNY7-F1
#
_entry.id   AF-A0A2I9LNY7-F1
#
_cell.length_a   1.000
_cell.length_b   1.000
_cell.length_c   1.000
_cell.angle_alpha   90.00
_cell.angle_beta   90.00
_cell.angle_gamma   90.00
#
_symmetry.space_group_name_H-M   'P 1'
#
loop_
_entity.id
_entity.type
_entity.pdbx_description
1 polymer ?
#
loop_
_entity_poly.entity_id
_entity_poly.type
_entity_poly.pdbx_seq_one_letter_code
_entity_poly.pdbx_strand_id
1 'polypeptide(L)'
;MFTWLTKDESRRKQPEIYGNVVEGLKKIYRAKILPLEEHYLFHEFHSPKLDDPDFDAKPMILLVGQYSTGKTTFIKYLLEKDFPGIRIGPEPTTDRFIAVMYGEQEGVIPGNALVVDPKKQFRPLSKFGNAFLNRFQCSLVNSPVLQSISIVDSPGILSGEKQRVDRGYEFAGVLEWFAERVDRIILLFDAHKLDISDEFRRSIEALRGHDDKIRIVLNKADGVDHQQLMRVYGALMWSLGKVLNTPEVARVYIGSFWDEPLRFDTNRQLFEAEEQDLFSDIQSLPRNAALRKLNDLIKRARLAKVHAYVISALRKEMPSVFGKDSKKKDLIKNLGNIYAEIEREHQISLGDFPDMKLMQEKLILQDFQKFNPLKPKLLETVDQMLAEDIARIMAMIPHEQIQHREETNVKGGVMDGLKDSPFGFGRGEGADAGSLQADWIVDKERFKYDEIFDNLGPINGKISGALAKAEMVKSKLPNSVLGKIWKLSDVDKDGMLDADEFALAMHLINIKIDGHEMPSELPEHLIPPAKRRNR
;
A
#
# COMPACT_ATOMS: atom_id res chain seq x y z
N MET A 1 15.88 -40.15 -51.72
CA MET A 1 16.96 -39.68 -50.82
C MET A 1 16.46 -38.39 -50.19
N PHE A 2 16.02 -38.48 -48.93
CA PHE A 2 15.42 -37.38 -48.17
C PHE A 2 16.51 -36.43 -47.69
N THR A 3 16.28 -35.12 -47.81
CA THR A 3 17.07 -34.08 -47.12
C THR A 3 16.12 -33.27 -46.26
N TRP A 4 15.77 -33.88 -45.12
CA TRP A 4 15.27 -33.20 -43.93
C TRP A 4 16.48 -32.82 -43.08
N LEU A 5 16.31 -31.81 -42.21
CA LEU A 5 17.29 -31.20 -41.28
C LEU A 5 18.14 -30.06 -41.85
N THR A 6 17.64 -28.82 -41.68
CA THR A 6 18.36 -27.69 -41.05
C THR A 6 17.51 -26.42 -41.12
N LYS A 7 16.31 -26.41 -40.49
CA LYS A 7 15.53 -25.17 -40.36
C LYS A 7 14.94 -24.90 -38.97
N ASP A 8 15.10 -25.79 -37.99
CA ASP A 8 14.41 -25.65 -36.69
C ASP A 8 15.28 -25.18 -35.50
N GLU A 9 16.60 -25.08 -35.61
CA GLU A 9 17.43 -24.64 -34.46
C GLU A 9 17.70 -23.12 -34.40
N SER A 10 17.34 -22.34 -35.43
CA SER A 10 17.57 -20.89 -35.45
C SER A 10 16.44 -20.06 -34.81
N ARG A 11 15.37 -20.70 -34.31
CA ARG A 11 14.28 -20.07 -33.53
C ARG A 11 14.45 -20.28 -32.02
N ARG A 12 15.67 -20.25 -31.50
CA ARG A 12 15.85 -19.81 -30.11
C ARG A 12 15.39 -18.36 -30.05
N LYS A 13 14.14 -18.16 -29.58
CA LYS A 13 13.47 -16.88 -29.38
C LYS A 13 14.51 -15.87 -28.90
N GLN A 14 14.83 -14.86 -29.73
CA GLN A 14 15.49 -13.68 -29.21
C GLN A 14 14.68 -13.22 -27.98
N PRO A 15 15.32 -12.89 -26.85
CA PRO A 15 14.58 -12.39 -25.70
C PRO A 15 13.75 -11.20 -26.17
N GLU A 16 12.43 -11.24 -25.98
CA GLU A 16 11.59 -10.07 -26.23
C GLU A 16 12.08 -8.95 -25.31
N ILE A 17 12.72 -7.95 -25.90
CA ILE A 17 13.20 -6.77 -25.18
C ILE A 17 11.99 -5.84 -25.03
N TYR A 18 11.53 -5.65 -23.79
CA TYR A 18 10.47 -4.69 -23.46
C TYR A 18 11.08 -3.30 -23.25
N GLY A 19 10.38 -2.23 -23.62
CA GLY A 19 10.85 -0.85 -23.38
C GLY A 19 10.80 -0.45 -21.91
N ASN A 20 9.79 -0.91 -21.18
CA ASN A 20 9.66 -0.79 -19.71
C ASN A 20 8.78 -1.92 -19.15
N VAL A 21 8.70 -2.06 -17.82
CA VAL A 21 7.90 -3.13 -17.19
C VAL A 21 6.42 -3.05 -17.57
N VAL A 22 5.82 -1.85 -17.63
CA VAL A 22 4.40 -1.66 -17.94
C VAL A 22 4.06 -2.15 -19.35
N GLU A 23 4.90 -1.84 -20.35
CA GLU A 23 4.74 -2.32 -21.71
C GLU A 23 4.85 -3.85 -21.79
N GLY A 24 5.79 -4.43 -21.02
CA GLY A 24 5.90 -5.88 -20.88
C GLY A 24 4.64 -6.52 -20.34
N LEU A 25 4.08 -5.98 -19.25
CA LEU A 25 2.82 -6.44 -18.66
C LEU A 25 1.65 -6.38 -19.65
N LYS A 26 1.51 -5.28 -20.40
CA LYS A 26 0.47 -5.13 -21.44
C LYS A 26 0.57 -6.21 -22.51
N LYS A 27 1.77 -6.44 -23.04
CA LYS A 27 2.02 -7.46 -24.07
C LYS A 27 1.72 -8.86 -23.55
N ILE A 28 2.19 -9.18 -22.34
CA ILE A 28 1.94 -10.45 -21.67
C ILE A 28 0.43 -10.68 -21.49
N TYR A 29 -0.31 -9.70 -20.96
CA TYR A 29 -1.76 -9.80 -20.79
C TYR A 29 -2.46 -10.11 -22.12
N ARG A 30 -2.23 -9.29 -23.15
CA ARG A 30 -2.88 -9.42 -24.46
C ARG A 30 -2.56 -10.72 -25.17
N ALA A 31 -1.31 -11.19 -25.09
CA ALA A 31 -0.85 -12.36 -25.84
C ALA A 31 -1.11 -13.69 -25.11
N LYS A 32 -1.13 -13.68 -23.76
CA LYS A 32 -1.10 -14.91 -22.96
C LYS A 32 -2.36 -15.13 -22.14
N ILE A 33 -2.90 -14.08 -21.51
CA ILE A 33 -4.03 -14.19 -20.57
C ILE A 33 -5.35 -13.93 -21.27
N LEU A 34 -5.45 -12.83 -22.02
CA LEU A 34 -6.68 -12.41 -22.68
C LEU A 34 -7.31 -13.51 -23.58
N PRO A 35 -6.55 -14.30 -24.37
CA PRO A 35 -7.14 -15.38 -25.16
C PRO A 35 -7.78 -16.48 -24.30
N LEU A 36 -7.27 -16.72 -23.08
CA LEU A 36 -7.87 -17.64 -22.12
C LEU A 36 -9.16 -17.03 -21.54
N GLU A 37 -9.11 -15.76 -21.15
CA GLU A 37 -10.26 -15.03 -20.60
C GLU A 37 -11.45 -14.99 -21.56
N GLU A 38 -11.20 -14.62 -22.83
CA GLU A 38 -12.22 -14.56 -23.87
C GLU A 38 -12.77 -15.95 -24.20
N HIS A 39 -11.93 -16.99 -24.23
CA HIS A 39 -12.36 -18.35 -24.57
C HIS A 39 -13.28 -18.99 -23.52
N TYR A 40 -13.10 -18.67 -22.24
CA TYR A 40 -13.91 -19.24 -21.15
C TYR A 40 -14.88 -18.23 -20.52
N LEU A 41 -15.20 -17.14 -21.23
CA LEU A 41 -16.17 -16.13 -20.81
C LEU A 41 -15.85 -15.51 -19.44
N PHE A 42 -14.56 -15.38 -19.11
CA PHE A 42 -14.10 -14.90 -17.80
C PHE A 42 -14.75 -13.57 -17.38
N HIS A 43 -14.93 -12.67 -18.35
CA HIS A 43 -15.49 -11.33 -18.12
C HIS A 43 -16.96 -11.30 -17.71
N GLU A 44 -17.70 -12.38 -17.97
CA GLU A 44 -19.10 -12.51 -17.54
C GLU A 44 -19.21 -12.98 -16.09
N PHE A 45 -18.14 -13.57 -15.56
CA PHE A 45 -18.12 -14.15 -14.22
C PHE A 45 -17.35 -13.30 -13.22
N HIS A 46 -16.17 -12.79 -13.58
CA HIS A 46 -15.25 -12.21 -12.62
C HIS A 46 -15.09 -10.72 -12.86
N SER A 47 -14.12 -10.33 -13.69
CA SER A 47 -13.77 -8.94 -13.92
C SER A 47 -13.67 -8.62 -15.42
N PRO A 48 -13.96 -7.38 -15.81
CA PRO A 48 -13.92 -6.97 -17.21
C PRO A 48 -12.50 -7.07 -17.77
N LYS A 49 -12.41 -7.02 -19.10
CA LYS A 49 -11.15 -6.94 -19.83
C LYS A 49 -10.33 -5.73 -19.36
N LEU A 50 -9.01 -5.90 -19.27
CA LEU A 50 -8.10 -4.80 -18.98
C LEU A 50 -7.76 -4.06 -20.29
N ASP A 51 -7.89 -2.74 -20.24
CA ASP A 51 -7.52 -1.83 -21.32
C ASP A 51 -6.17 -1.15 -21.01
N ASP A 52 -5.56 -0.50 -22.00
CA ASP A 52 -4.28 0.21 -21.80
C ASP A 52 -4.27 1.18 -20.61
N PRO A 53 -5.35 1.96 -20.34
CA PRO A 53 -5.42 2.83 -19.18
C PRO A 53 -5.30 2.11 -17.83
N ASP A 54 -5.71 0.84 -17.69
CA ASP A 54 -5.53 0.10 -16.42
C ASP A 54 -4.03 -0.12 -16.12
N PHE A 55 -3.21 -0.25 -17.17
CA PHE A 55 -1.75 -0.39 -17.05
C PHE A 55 -1.04 0.95 -16.95
N ASP A 56 -1.51 2.00 -17.64
CA ASP A 56 -0.89 3.33 -17.63
C ASP A 56 -1.31 4.20 -16.45
N ALA A 57 -2.40 3.84 -15.77
CA ALA A 57 -2.88 4.61 -14.63
C ALA A 57 -1.84 4.70 -13.53
N LYS A 58 -1.71 5.92 -12.99
CA LYS A 58 -0.97 6.21 -11.77
C LYS A 58 -1.55 5.42 -10.60
N PRO A 59 -0.73 5.14 -9.56
CA PRO A 59 -1.23 4.47 -8.38
C PRO A 59 -2.43 5.18 -7.77
N MET A 60 -3.43 4.39 -7.37
CA MET A 60 -4.64 4.92 -6.77
C MET A 60 -4.77 4.57 -5.30
N ILE A 61 -5.27 5.53 -4.52
CA ILE A 61 -5.60 5.35 -3.11
C ILE A 61 -7.12 5.49 -2.96
N LEU A 62 -7.78 4.48 -2.41
CA LEU A 62 -9.19 4.53 -2.07
C LEU A 62 -9.37 4.87 -0.58
N LEU A 63 -10.09 5.94 -0.26
CA LEU A 63 -10.49 6.23 1.12
C LEU A 63 -11.88 5.66 1.38
N VAL A 64 -12.01 4.83 2.41
CA VAL A 64 -13.29 4.24 2.83
C VAL A 64 -13.49 4.50 4.32
N GLY A 65 -14.72 4.81 4.73
CA GLY A 65 -15.03 5.06 6.12
C GLY A 65 -16.42 5.63 6.30
N GLN A 66 -16.91 5.58 7.53
CA GLN A 66 -18.22 6.10 7.89
C GLN A 66 -18.35 7.61 7.71
N TYR A 67 -19.57 8.08 7.91
CA TYR A 67 -19.84 9.50 7.88
C TYR A 67 -19.02 10.26 8.93
N SER A 68 -18.48 11.43 8.55
CA SER A 68 -17.69 12.31 9.43
C SER A 68 -16.34 11.76 9.93
N THR A 69 -15.82 10.64 9.41
CA THR A 69 -14.49 10.11 9.81
C THR A 69 -13.29 10.94 9.32
N GLY A 70 -13.52 11.96 8.49
CA GLY A 70 -12.48 12.88 8.01
C GLY A 70 -11.81 12.50 6.69
N LYS A 71 -12.42 11.67 5.84
CA LYS A 71 -11.87 11.29 4.52
C LYS A 71 -11.53 12.51 3.64
N THR A 72 -12.50 13.39 3.42
CA THR A 72 -12.32 14.59 2.60
C THR A 72 -11.28 15.55 3.22
N THR A 73 -11.28 15.68 4.55
CA THR A 73 -10.27 16.46 5.29
C THR A 73 -8.87 15.85 5.13
N PHE A 74 -8.74 14.53 5.18
CA PHE A 74 -7.48 13.83 4.97
C PHE A 74 -6.91 14.10 3.57
N ILE A 75 -7.74 14.15 2.53
CA ILE A 75 -7.30 14.51 1.18
C ILE A 75 -6.81 15.95 1.15
N LYS A 76 -7.59 16.89 1.70
CA LYS A 76 -7.20 18.29 1.79
C LYS A 76 -5.87 18.46 2.51
N TYR A 77 -5.72 17.77 3.64
CA TYR A 77 -4.50 17.75 4.44
C TYR A 77 -3.33 17.25 3.59
N LEU A 78 -3.46 16.08 2.96
CA LEU A 78 -2.43 15.50 2.10
C LEU A 78 -1.99 16.42 0.94
N LEU A 79 -2.94 17.14 0.34
CA LEU A 79 -2.68 18.05 -0.78
C LEU A 79 -2.24 19.46 -0.34
N GLU A 80 -2.35 19.78 0.95
CA GLU A 80 -2.26 21.15 1.50
C GLU A 80 -3.13 22.17 0.75
N LYS A 81 -4.22 21.69 0.15
CA LYS A 81 -5.03 22.47 -0.77
C LYS A 81 -6.44 21.90 -0.91
N ASP A 82 -7.40 22.79 -1.08
CA ASP A 82 -8.76 22.43 -1.47
C ASP A 82 -8.81 21.92 -2.93
N PHE A 83 -9.82 21.12 -3.26
CA PHE A 83 -10.02 20.60 -4.61
C PHE A 83 -11.43 20.89 -5.13
N PRO A 84 -11.63 21.05 -6.46
CA PRO A 84 -12.94 21.32 -7.02
C PRO A 84 -13.99 20.26 -6.64
N GLY A 85 -15.15 20.72 -6.19
CA GLY A 85 -16.22 19.85 -5.73
C GLY A 85 -16.05 19.29 -4.31
N ILE A 86 -15.06 19.78 -3.56
CA ILE A 86 -14.90 19.49 -2.13
C ILE A 86 -16.12 19.98 -1.33
N ARG A 87 -16.58 19.16 -0.40
CA ARG A 87 -17.62 19.52 0.58
C ARG A 87 -17.24 18.95 1.93
N ILE A 88 -16.93 19.81 2.89
CA ILE A 88 -16.63 19.42 4.28
C ILE A 88 -17.76 19.97 5.16
N GLY A 89 -18.46 19.10 5.89
CA GLY A 89 -19.49 19.54 6.83
C GLY A 89 -20.03 18.43 7.73
N PRO A 90 -20.66 18.80 8.87
CA PRO A 90 -21.13 17.86 9.88
C PRO A 90 -22.37 17.04 9.47
N GLU A 91 -23.12 17.49 8.46
CA GLU A 91 -24.28 16.80 7.87
C GLU A 91 -23.89 16.08 6.58
N PRO A 92 -24.56 14.98 6.15
CA PRO A 92 -24.22 14.15 4.98
C PRO A 92 -23.75 14.92 3.72
N THR A 93 -22.48 15.33 3.67
CA THR A 93 -21.99 16.34 2.70
C THR A 93 -21.47 15.71 1.43
N THR A 94 -20.88 14.51 1.53
CA THR A 94 -20.32 13.75 0.41
C THR A 94 -21.17 12.51 0.13
N ASP A 95 -22.10 12.63 -0.82
CA ASP A 95 -22.92 11.54 -1.36
C ASP A 95 -22.34 10.92 -2.65
N ARG A 96 -21.17 11.40 -3.08
CA ARG A 96 -20.53 11.07 -4.37
C ARG A 96 -19.16 10.44 -4.21
N PHE A 97 -18.81 9.58 -5.15
CA PHE A 97 -17.43 9.19 -5.37
C PHE A 97 -16.71 10.32 -6.10
N ILE A 98 -15.55 10.72 -5.59
CA ILE A 98 -14.73 11.79 -6.19
C ILE A 98 -13.35 11.22 -6.51
N ALA A 99 -13.04 11.05 -7.79
CA ALA A 99 -11.70 10.73 -8.25
C ALA A 99 -10.88 12.01 -8.37
N VAL A 100 -10.06 12.31 -7.37
CA VAL A 100 -9.13 13.45 -7.34
C VAL A 100 -7.87 13.07 -8.11
N MET A 101 -7.67 13.70 -9.26
CA MET A 101 -6.59 13.41 -10.20
C MET A 101 -5.86 14.68 -10.62
N TYR A 102 -4.66 14.52 -11.13
CA TYR A 102 -3.92 15.65 -11.69
C TYR A 102 -4.58 16.21 -12.96
N GLY A 103 -4.60 17.54 -13.05
CA GLY A 103 -4.87 18.27 -14.28
C GLY A 103 -4.18 19.63 -14.24
N GLU A 104 -3.68 20.11 -15.38
CA GLU A 104 -3.09 21.44 -15.49
C GLU A 104 -4.11 22.54 -15.20
N GLN A 105 -5.35 22.32 -15.65
CA GLN A 105 -6.50 23.17 -15.36
C GLN A 105 -7.38 22.51 -14.31
N GLU A 106 -7.76 23.30 -13.31
CA GLU A 106 -8.67 22.84 -12.26
C GLU A 106 -10.10 22.78 -12.77
N GLY A 107 -10.82 21.72 -12.40
CA GLY A 107 -12.19 21.54 -12.84
C GLY A 107 -12.81 20.25 -12.37
N VAL A 108 -14.09 20.07 -12.70
CA VAL A 108 -14.84 18.85 -12.39
C VAL A 108 -15.35 18.23 -13.68
N ILE A 109 -15.10 16.93 -13.85
CA ILE A 109 -15.65 16.13 -14.94
C ILE A 109 -16.76 15.24 -14.36
N PRO A 110 -18.02 15.38 -14.80
CA PRO A 110 -19.12 14.52 -14.37
C PRO A 110 -18.90 13.05 -14.78
N GLY A 111 -19.42 12.10 -13.99
CA GLY A 111 -19.25 10.66 -14.21
C GLY A 111 -19.69 10.18 -15.59
N ASN A 112 -20.80 10.72 -16.12
CA ASN A 112 -21.28 10.39 -17.47
C ASN A 112 -20.26 10.73 -18.58
N ALA A 113 -19.51 11.83 -18.42
CA ALA A 113 -18.45 12.21 -19.35
C ALA A 113 -17.16 11.43 -19.08
N LEU A 114 -16.91 11.07 -17.82
CA LEU A 114 -15.69 10.38 -17.41
C LEU A 114 -15.63 8.93 -17.92
N VAL A 115 -16.77 8.22 -17.97
CA VAL A 115 -16.82 6.83 -18.43
C VAL A 115 -16.70 6.68 -19.95
N VAL A 116 -16.83 7.76 -20.71
CA VAL A 116 -16.65 7.75 -22.17
C VAL A 116 -15.24 8.18 -22.60
N ASP A 117 -14.41 8.68 -21.67
CA ASP A 117 -13.05 9.10 -21.96
C ASP A 117 -12.12 7.88 -22.17
N PRO A 118 -11.57 7.66 -23.38
CA PRO A 118 -10.70 6.52 -23.67
C PRO A 118 -9.35 6.60 -22.94
N LYS A 119 -8.97 7.76 -22.39
CA LYS A 119 -7.73 7.95 -21.64
C LYS A 119 -7.89 7.60 -20.16
N LYS A 120 -9.10 7.26 -19.71
CA LYS A 120 -9.40 7.00 -18.30
C LYS A 120 -9.90 5.57 -18.11
N GLN A 121 -9.49 4.95 -17.01
CA GLN A 121 -9.84 3.57 -16.65
C GLN A 121 -11.27 3.40 -16.10
N PHE A 122 -12.10 4.43 -16.16
CA PHE A 122 -13.42 4.43 -15.50
C PHE A 122 -14.55 3.91 -16.38
N ARG A 123 -14.29 3.61 -17.66
CA ARG A 123 -15.31 3.10 -18.59
C ARG A 123 -16.14 1.92 -18.05
N PRO A 124 -15.56 0.90 -17.40
CA PRO A 124 -16.34 -0.22 -16.85
C PRO A 124 -17.35 0.17 -15.76
N LEU A 125 -17.22 1.35 -15.14
CA LEU A 125 -18.18 1.84 -14.15
C LEU A 125 -19.56 2.17 -14.74
N SER A 126 -19.68 2.24 -16.08
CA SER A 126 -20.98 2.42 -16.74
C SER A 126 -21.99 1.31 -16.39
N LYS A 127 -21.51 0.13 -16.00
CA LYS A 127 -22.34 -1.01 -15.59
C LYS A 127 -23.23 -0.72 -14.37
N PHE A 128 -22.83 0.21 -13.51
CA PHE A 128 -23.60 0.60 -12.32
C PHE A 128 -24.75 1.58 -12.64
N GLY A 129 -24.89 1.99 -13.91
CA GLY A 129 -26.02 2.77 -14.40
C GLY A 129 -26.01 4.24 -14.00
N ASN A 130 -27.01 4.98 -14.51
CA ASN A 130 -27.08 6.44 -14.38
C ASN A 130 -27.18 6.94 -12.93
N ALA A 131 -27.79 6.17 -12.03
CA ALA A 131 -27.90 6.53 -10.62
C ALA A 131 -26.52 6.66 -9.96
N PHE A 132 -25.60 5.75 -10.27
CA PHE A 132 -24.20 5.82 -9.85
C PHE A 132 -23.46 6.96 -10.56
N LEU A 133 -23.56 7.04 -11.88
CA LEU A 133 -22.78 8.01 -12.67
C LEU A 133 -23.10 9.47 -12.33
N ASN A 134 -24.33 9.76 -11.90
CA ASN A 134 -24.72 11.09 -11.38
C ASN A 134 -24.09 11.41 -10.00
N ARG A 135 -23.62 10.39 -9.29
CA ARG A 135 -22.92 10.45 -7.99
C ARG A 135 -21.47 10.04 -8.12
N PHE A 136 -20.90 10.15 -9.32
CA PHE A 136 -19.49 9.95 -9.58
C PHE A 136 -18.95 11.16 -10.34
N GLN A 137 -17.78 11.64 -9.95
CA GLN A 137 -17.11 12.75 -10.63
C GLN A 137 -15.60 12.62 -10.51
N CYS A 138 -14.88 13.24 -11.44
CA CYS A 138 -13.44 13.43 -11.33
C CYS A 138 -13.15 14.91 -11.04
N SER A 139 -12.33 15.16 -10.03
CA SER A 139 -11.83 16.49 -9.70
C SER A 139 -10.40 16.60 -10.22
N LEU A 140 -10.16 17.51 -11.14
CA LEU A 140 -8.84 17.81 -11.67
C LEU A 140 -8.22 18.92 -10.82
N VAL A 141 -7.02 18.66 -10.32
CA VAL A 141 -6.29 19.59 -9.45
C VAL A 141 -4.84 19.66 -9.90
N ASN A 142 -4.31 20.88 -10.00
CA ASN A 142 -2.88 21.08 -10.19
C ASN A 142 -2.18 20.97 -8.84
N SER A 143 -1.72 19.77 -8.52
CA SER A 143 -0.97 19.45 -7.29
C SER A 143 0.21 18.53 -7.61
N PRO A 144 1.42 18.81 -7.08
CA PRO A 144 2.58 17.91 -7.21
C PRO A 144 2.30 16.49 -6.71
N VAL A 145 1.53 16.33 -5.63
CA VAL A 145 1.15 15.02 -5.09
C VAL A 145 0.43 14.19 -6.14
N LEU A 146 -0.52 14.80 -6.86
CA LEU A 146 -1.34 14.13 -7.86
C LEU A 146 -0.58 13.87 -9.18
N GLN A 147 0.59 14.48 -9.36
CA GLN A 147 1.48 14.11 -10.47
C GLN A 147 2.00 12.68 -10.30
N SER A 148 2.10 12.18 -9.07
CA SER A 148 2.60 10.83 -8.77
C SER A 148 1.49 9.83 -8.43
N ILE A 149 0.37 10.27 -7.85
CA ILE A 149 -0.73 9.39 -7.42
C ILE A 149 -2.11 9.96 -7.80
N SER A 150 -3.17 9.17 -7.60
CA SER A 150 -4.56 9.63 -7.66
C SER A 150 -5.32 9.13 -6.44
N ILE A 151 -6.32 9.87 -5.99
CA ILE A 151 -7.05 9.58 -4.76
C ILE A 151 -8.53 9.49 -5.07
N VAL A 152 -9.22 8.50 -4.50
CA VAL A 152 -10.66 8.31 -4.62
C VAL A 152 -11.29 8.52 -3.25
N ASP A 153 -12.07 9.59 -3.11
CA ASP A 153 -12.92 9.82 -1.94
C ASP A 153 -14.22 9.05 -2.11
N SER A 154 -14.53 8.15 -1.18
CA SER A 154 -15.82 7.44 -1.17
C SER A 154 -16.88 8.24 -0.41
N PRO A 155 -18.17 8.12 -0.77
CA PRO A 155 -19.26 8.56 0.07
C PRO A 155 -19.13 7.99 1.50
N GLY A 156 -19.59 8.76 2.49
CA GLY A 156 -19.67 8.26 3.86
C GLY A 156 -20.60 7.05 3.97
N ILE A 157 -20.16 6.02 4.68
CA ILE A 157 -21.01 4.87 5.01
C ILE A 157 -21.93 5.27 6.17
N LEU A 158 -23.24 5.04 5.99
CA LEU A 158 -24.25 5.43 6.97
C LEU A 158 -24.25 4.45 8.15
N SER A 159 -24.53 4.97 9.35
CA SER A 159 -24.65 4.20 10.57
C SER A 159 -26.14 3.98 10.88
N GLY A 160 -26.63 2.75 10.72
CA GLY A 160 -27.94 2.31 11.21
C GLY A 160 -29.02 2.04 10.15
N GLU A 161 -29.99 1.18 10.48
CA GLU A 161 -31.02 0.67 9.55
C GLU A 161 -31.99 1.72 9.03
N LYS A 162 -32.24 2.81 9.78
CA LYS A 162 -33.20 3.87 9.40
C LYS A 162 -32.66 4.84 8.34
N GLN A 163 -31.38 4.75 8.02
CA GLN A 163 -30.71 5.54 6.99
C GLN A 163 -30.26 4.67 5.81
N ARG A 164 -30.92 3.53 5.56
CA ARG A 164 -30.84 2.85 4.25
C ARG A 164 -31.53 3.71 3.19
N VAL A 165 -30.98 4.89 2.91
CA VAL A 165 -31.35 5.67 1.74
C VAL A 165 -30.93 4.79 0.57
N ASP A 166 -31.90 4.32 -0.19
CA ASP A 166 -31.64 3.61 -1.43
C ASP A 166 -30.74 4.50 -2.29
N ARG A 167 -29.45 4.15 -2.36
CA ARG A 167 -28.44 4.91 -3.10
C ARG A 167 -28.77 4.87 -4.60
N GLY A 168 -29.64 3.96 -5.02
CA GLY A 168 -29.98 3.69 -6.41
C GLY A 168 -28.89 2.92 -7.16
N TYR A 169 -27.85 2.46 -6.45
CA TYR A 169 -26.75 1.67 -7.00
C TYR A 169 -26.14 0.77 -5.93
N GLU A 170 -25.47 -0.30 -6.39
CA GLU A 170 -24.81 -1.27 -5.53
C GLU A 170 -23.47 -0.74 -5.00
N PHE A 171 -23.48 -0.13 -3.81
CA PHE A 171 -22.28 0.49 -3.23
C PHE A 171 -21.12 -0.49 -2.99
N ALA A 172 -21.41 -1.70 -2.49
CA ALA A 172 -20.40 -2.72 -2.24
C ALA A 172 -19.71 -3.17 -3.54
N GLY A 173 -20.48 -3.38 -4.62
CA GLY A 173 -19.92 -3.73 -5.92
C GLY A 173 -19.03 -2.63 -6.53
N VAL A 174 -19.34 -1.35 -6.28
CA VAL A 174 -18.47 -0.24 -6.67
C VAL A 174 -17.16 -0.25 -5.88
N LEU A 175 -17.22 -0.48 -4.56
CA LEU A 175 -16.02 -0.59 -3.73
C LEU A 175 -15.13 -1.76 -4.14
N GLU A 176 -15.73 -2.92 -4.41
CA GLU A 176 -15.02 -4.10 -4.94
C GLU A 176 -14.31 -3.76 -6.26
N TRP A 177 -15.00 -3.07 -7.18
CA TRP A 177 -14.40 -2.64 -8.45
C TRP A 177 -13.17 -1.74 -8.27
N PHE A 178 -13.22 -0.82 -7.30
CA PHE A 178 -12.06 0.01 -6.95
C PHE A 178 -10.97 -0.81 -6.27
N ALA A 179 -11.31 -1.72 -5.36
CA ALA A 179 -10.36 -2.57 -4.63
C ALA A 179 -9.47 -3.40 -5.56
N GLU A 180 -10.04 -3.88 -6.68
CA GLU A 180 -9.29 -4.59 -7.73
C GLU A 180 -8.19 -3.71 -8.38
N ARG A 181 -8.39 -2.39 -8.46
CA ARG A 181 -7.57 -1.47 -9.27
C ARG A 181 -6.71 -0.50 -8.46
N VAL A 182 -7.03 -0.31 -7.19
CA VAL A 182 -6.27 0.58 -6.32
C VAL A 182 -5.02 -0.10 -5.81
N ASP A 183 -4.02 0.70 -5.46
CA ASP A 183 -2.76 0.25 -4.85
C ASP A 183 -2.83 0.27 -3.33
N ARG A 184 -3.71 1.11 -2.77
CA ARG A 184 -3.92 1.25 -1.34
C ARG A 184 -5.38 1.50 -1.03
N ILE A 185 -5.87 0.91 0.05
CA ILE A 185 -7.18 1.21 0.62
C ILE A 185 -6.94 1.72 2.04
N ILE A 186 -7.37 2.95 2.32
CA ILE A 186 -7.28 3.53 3.66
C ILE A 186 -8.67 3.45 4.29
N LEU A 187 -8.79 2.66 5.36
CA LEU A 187 -9.99 2.55 6.18
C LEU A 187 -9.91 3.57 7.33
N LEU A 188 -10.73 4.61 7.29
CA LEU A 188 -10.75 5.67 8.29
C LEU A 188 -11.81 5.40 9.36
N PHE A 189 -11.38 5.44 10.62
CA PHE A 189 -12.20 5.36 11.83
C PHE A 189 -12.05 6.65 12.63
N ASP A 190 -13.10 7.04 13.35
CA ASP A 190 -13.10 8.21 14.24
C ASP A 190 -12.91 7.73 15.69
N ALA A 191 -11.90 8.26 16.39
CA ALA A 191 -11.59 7.87 17.76
C ALA A 191 -12.71 8.21 18.78
N HIS A 192 -13.56 9.20 18.49
CA HIS A 192 -14.71 9.54 19.33
C HIS A 192 -15.91 8.66 19.08
N LYS A 193 -16.06 8.14 17.86
CA LYS A 193 -17.26 7.43 17.40
C LYS A 193 -16.86 6.14 16.70
N LEU A 194 -16.41 5.19 17.50
CA LEU A 194 -16.15 3.84 17.03
C LEU A 194 -17.45 3.03 17.01
N ASP A 195 -18.09 3.02 15.86
CA ASP A 195 -19.16 2.10 15.51
C ASP A 195 -18.72 1.32 14.27
N ILE A 196 -19.12 0.05 14.12
CA ILE A 196 -18.94 -0.68 12.86
C ILE A 196 -20.31 -1.20 12.47
N SER A 197 -21.05 -0.36 11.74
CA SER A 197 -22.39 -0.68 11.25
C SER A 197 -22.36 -1.91 10.32
N ASP A 198 -23.51 -2.58 10.16
CA ASP A 198 -23.63 -3.71 9.24
C ASP A 198 -23.34 -3.33 7.77
N GLU A 199 -23.62 -2.08 7.39
CA GLU A 199 -23.25 -1.56 6.07
C GLU A 199 -21.74 -1.39 5.94
N PHE A 200 -21.07 -0.92 6.99
CA PHE A 200 -19.61 -0.81 6.98
C PHE A 200 -18.94 -2.18 6.98
N ARG A 201 -19.45 -3.13 7.77
CA ARG A 201 -19.02 -4.53 7.74
C ARG A 201 -19.11 -5.11 6.33
N ARG A 202 -20.27 -4.99 5.67
CA ARG A 202 -20.44 -5.46 4.28
C ARG A 202 -19.49 -4.77 3.30
N SER A 203 -19.22 -3.49 3.52
CA SER A 203 -18.26 -2.74 2.70
C SER A 203 -16.83 -3.24 2.89
N ILE A 204 -16.42 -3.60 4.11
CA ILE A 204 -15.10 -4.21 4.39
C ILE A 204 -15.04 -5.64 3.84
N GLU A 205 -16.13 -6.40 3.95
CA GLU A 205 -16.21 -7.75 3.37
C GLU A 205 -16.05 -7.75 1.85
N ALA A 206 -16.53 -6.69 1.16
CA ALA A 206 -16.30 -6.48 -0.28
C ALA A 206 -14.83 -6.18 -0.65
N LEU A 207 -13.97 -5.94 0.33
CA LEU A 207 -12.52 -5.74 0.14
C LEU A 207 -11.69 -7.00 0.42
N ARG A 208 -12.32 -8.12 0.78
CA ARG A 208 -11.63 -9.39 1.05
C ARG A 208 -10.79 -9.83 -0.14
N GLY A 209 -9.61 -10.40 0.15
CA GLY A 209 -8.65 -10.82 -0.89
C GLY A 209 -7.73 -9.69 -1.35
N HIS A 210 -7.95 -8.47 -0.85
CA HIS A 210 -7.10 -7.30 -1.03
C HIS A 210 -6.55 -6.77 0.31
N ASP A 211 -6.47 -7.64 1.32
CA ASP A 211 -6.05 -7.29 2.69
C ASP A 211 -4.63 -6.68 2.72
N ASP A 212 -3.75 -7.09 1.80
CA ASP A 212 -2.39 -6.55 1.66
C ASP A 212 -2.37 -5.05 1.28
N LYS A 213 -3.44 -4.56 0.65
CA LYS A 213 -3.62 -3.17 0.23
C LYS A 213 -4.21 -2.29 1.34
N ILE A 214 -4.75 -2.88 2.40
CA ILE A 214 -5.48 -2.17 3.45
C ILE A 214 -4.51 -1.51 4.43
N ARG A 215 -4.79 -0.26 4.78
CA ARG A 215 -4.18 0.53 5.86
C ARG A 215 -5.30 1.10 6.70
N ILE A 216 -5.16 1.02 8.02
CA ILE A 216 -6.22 1.45 8.93
C ILE A 216 -5.79 2.73 9.60
N VAL A 217 -6.64 3.74 9.59
CA VAL A 217 -6.35 5.04 10.19
C VAL A 217 -7.37 5.30 11.28
N LEU A 218 -6.90 5.42 12.52
CA LEU A 218 -7.69 5.89 13.66
C LEU A 218 -7.50 7.40 13.77
N ASN A 219 -8.41 8.14 13.15
CA ASN A 219 -8.39 9.58 13.01
C ASN A 219 -9.01 10.29 14.22
N LYS A 220 -8.70 11.59 14.39
CA LYS A 220 -9.14 12.46 15.50
C LYS A 220 -8.75 11.92 16.88
N ALA A 221 -7.63 11.20 16.94
CA ALA A 221 -7.12 10.62 18.18
C ALA A 221 -6.76 11.68 19.23
N ASP A 222 -6.53 12.93 18.81
CA ASP A 222 -6.22 14.07 19.66
C ASP A 222 -7.40 14.51 20.53
N GLY A 223 -8.64 14.17 20.18
CA GLY A 223 -9.79 14.60 20.96
C GLY A 223 -10.18 13.64 22.08
N VAL A 224 -9.45 12.54 22.28
CA VAL A 224 -9.65 11.61 23.40
C VAL A 224 -8.37 11.56 24.26
N ASP A 225 -8.51 11.31 25.55
CA ASP A 225 -7.35 11.16 26.43
C ASP A 225 -6.60 9.83 26.15
N HIS A 226 -5.41 9.67 26.74
CA HIS A 226 -4.58 8.48 26.54
C HIS A 226 -5.28 7.17 26.93
N GLN A 227 -6.02 7.14 28.04
CA GLN A 227 -6.69 5.91 28.49
C GLN A 227 -7.85 5.53 27.57
N GLN A 228 -8.64 6.51 27.17
CA GLN A 228 -9.73 6.34 26.22
C GLN A 228 -9.19 5.91 24.84
N LEU A 229 -8.08 6.50 24.39
CA LEU A 229 -7.43 6.11 23.13
C LEU A 229 -7.06 4.62 23.13
N MET A 230 -6.44 4.12 24.20
CA MET A 230 -6.09 2.71 24.31
C MET A 230 -7.32 1.78 24.34
N ARG A 231 -8.43 2.22 24.96
CA ARG A 231 -9.70 1.48 24.94
C ARG A 231 -10.32 1.43 23.55
N VAL A 232 -10.34 2.57 22.86
CA VAL A 232 -10.88 2.69 21.49
C VAL A 232 -10.05 1.86 20.52
N TYR A 233 -8.73 1.93 20.62
CA TYR A 233 -7.80 1.13 19.83
C TYR A 233 -8.02 -0.38 20.04
N GLY A 234 -8.13 -0.83 21.30
CA GLY A 234 -8.43 -2.23 21.61
C GLY A 234 -9.79 -2.69 21.05
N ALA A 235 -10.82 -1.85 21.16
CA ALA A 235 -12.15 -2.13 20.60
C ALA A 235 -12.14 -2.20 19.06
N LEU A 236 -11.37 -1.34 18.41
CA LEU A 236 -11.16 -1.34 16.96
C LEU A 236 -10.58 -2.68 16.50
N MET A 237 -9.45 -3.07 17.10
CA MET A 237 -8.72 -4.28 16.73
C MET A 237 -9.54 -5.54 16.97
N TRP A 238 -10.27 -5.59 18.09
CA TRP A 238 -11.20 -6.68 18.38
C TRP A 238 -12.31 -6.80 17.31
N SER A 239 -12.86 -5.67 16.88
CA SER A 239 -13.95 -5.65 15.91
C SER A 239 -13.47 -5.99 14.51
N LEU A 240 -12.32 -5.47 14.10
CA LEU A 240 -11.69 -5.76 12.81
C LEU A 240 -11.22 -7.20 12.69
N GLY A 241 -10.66 -7.79 13.76
CA GLY A 241 -10.25 -9.19 13.76
C GLY A 241 -11.41 -10.14 13.41
N LYS A 242 -12.65 -9.77 13.78
CA LYS A 242 -13.86 -10.53 13.41
C LYS A 242 -14.32 -10.31 11.96
N VAL A 243 -13.95 -9.20 11.32
CA VAL A 243 -14.44 -8.79 10.00
C VAL A 243 -13.48 -9.22 8.89
N LEU A 244 -12.19 -8.88 9.06
CA LEU A 244 -11.13 -9.17 8.09
C LEU A 244 -10.85 -10.67 7.98
N ASN A 245 -11.00 -11.42 9.08
CA ASN A 245 -10.83 -12.87 9.11
C ASN A 245 -9.44 -13.32 8.58
N THR A 246 -8.42 -12.49 8.80
CA THR A 246 -7.02 -12.79 8.52
C THR A 246 -6.28 -13.12 9.82
N PRO A 247 -5.33 -14.06 9.82
CA PRO A 247 -4.49 -14.31 11.00
C PRO A 247 -3.50 -13.17 11.25
N GLU A 248 -3.22 -12.35 10.23
CA GLU A 248 -2.33 -11.20 10.30
C GLU A 248 -3.03 -9.98 10.87
N VAL A 249 -2.33 -9.28 11.78
CA VAL A 249 -2.81 -8.06 12.42
C VAL A 249 -2.57 -6.88 11.48
N ALA A 250 -3.64 -6.19 11.08
CA ALA A 250 -3.53 -5.00 10.24
C ALA A 250 -2.83 -3.84 10.99
N ARG A 251 -1.91 -3.14 10.31
CA ARG A 251 -1.28 -1.91 10.83
C ARG A 251 -2.32 -0.80 10.93
N VAL A 252 -2.39 -0.19 12.11
CA VAL A 252 -3.22 1.00 12.39
C VAL A 252 -2.31 2.20 12.61
N TYR A 253 -2.61 3.29 11.92
CA TYR A 253 -1.99 4.60 12.11
C TYR A 253 -2.90 5.46 12.97
N ILE A 254 -2.37 5.97 14.08
CA ILE A 254 -3.14 6.71 15.09
C ILE A 254 -2.73 8.17 14.99
N GLY A 255 -3.69 9.08 14.76
CA GLY A 255 -3.38 10.49 14.63
C GLY A 255 -4.59 11.36 14.34
N SER A 256 -4.32 12.60 13.99
CA SER A 256 -5.34 13.59 13.60
C SER A 256 -4.86 14.31 12.36
N PHE A 257 -5.35 13.86 11.21
CA PHE A 257 -4.83 14.23 9.90
C PHE A 257 -5.53 15.48 9.36
N TRP A 258 -5.23 16.62 10.00
CA TRP A 258 -5.76 17.95 9.67
C TRP A 258 -4.74 19.04 10.04
N ASP A 259 -5.03 20.27 9.65
CA ASP A 259 -4.22 21.47 9.91
C ASP A 259 -4.65 22.23 11.19
N GLU A 260 -5.50 21.63 12.02
CA GLU A 260 -6.04 22.23 13.25
C GLU A 260 -5.20 21.89 14.50
N PRO A 261 -5.20 22.75 15.54
CA PRO A 261 -4.49 22.48 16.79
C PRO A 261 -4.97 21.20 17.49
N LEU A 262 -4.02 20.43 18.04
CA LEU A 262 -4.32 19.25 18.86
C LEU A 262 -5.10 19.64 20.11
N ARG A 263 -6.20 18.94 20.40
CA ARG A 263 -6.98 19.14 21.63
C ARG A 263 -6.26 18.58 22.86
N PHE A 264 -5.80 17.32 22.78
CA PHE A 264 -4.91 16.69 23.76
C PHE A 264 -3.59 16.38 23.07
N ASP A 265 -2.49 16.92 23.60
CA ASP A 265 -1.15 16.79 23.02
C ASP A 265 -0.24 15.79 23.75
N THR A 266 -0.75 15.10 24.77
CA THR A 266 -0.01 14.09 25.54
C THR A 266 0.62 13.01 24.67
N ASN A 267 -0.04 12.66 23.55
CA ASN A 267 0.42 11.63 22.60
C ASN A 267 0.97 12.25 21.30
N ARG A 268 1.37 13.53 21.27
CA ARG A 268 1.83 14.23 20.06
C ARG A 268 2.91 13.45 19.31
N GLN A 269 3.95 13.01 20.02
CA GLN A 269 5.06 12.24 19.43
C GLN A 269 4.56 10.94 18.74
N LEU A 270 3.56 10.27 19.32
CA LEU A 270 2.96 9.09 18.70
C LEU A 270 2.21 9.47 17.41
N PHE A 271 1.42 10.54 17.44
CA PHE A 271 0.65 10.98 16.27
C PHE A 271 1.55 11.34 15.10
N GLU A 272 2.61 12.11 15.35
CA GLU A 272 3.58 12.52 14.33
C GLU A 272 4.37 11.32 13.76
N ALA A 273 4.77 10.37 14.63
CA ALA A 273 5.45 9.15 14.18
C ALA A 273 4.56 8.29 13.26
N GLU A 274 3.30 8.07 13.65
CA GLU A 274 2.35 7.28 12.86
C GLU A 274 1.95 7.99 11.56
N GLU A 275 1.88 9.32 11.57
CA GLU A 275 1.68 10.13 10.37
C GLU A 275 2.83 9.99 9.38
N GLN A 276 4.08 10.08 9.86
CA GLN A 276 5.26 9.89 9.04
C GLN A 276 5.32 8.48 8.43
N ASP A 277 5.00 7.45 9.21
CA ASP A 277 4.93 6.08 8.73
C ASP A 277 3.88 5.93 7.61
N LEU A 278 2.69 6.52 7.79
CA LEU A 278 1.62 6.49 6.77
C LEU A 278 2.05 7.20 5.50
N PHE A 279 2.65 8.39 5.62
CA PHE A 279 3.09 9.17 4.47
C PHE A 279 4.27 8.53 3.75
N SER A 280 5.19 7.89 4.46
CA SER A 280 6.24 7.06 3.86
C SER A 280 5.65 5.90 3.04
N ASP A 281 4.62 5.22 3.57
CA ASP A 281 3.91 4.17 2.85
C ASP A 281 3.22 4.71 1.59
N ILE A 282 2.60 5.89 1.64
CA ILE A 282 1.99 6.55 0.47
C ILE A 282 3.05 7.02 -0.55
N GLN A 283 4.15 7.63 -0.10
CA GLN A 283 5.26 8.09 -0.95
C GLN A 283 5.89 6.95 -1.75
N SER A 284 5.92 5.74 -1.17
CA SER A 284 6.47 4.55 -1.82
C SER A 284 5.58 3.97 -2.94
N LEU A 285 4.34 4.45 -3.09
CA LEU A 285 3.36 3.88 -4.01
C LEU A 285 3.83 3.81 -5.46
N PRO A 286 4.33 4.90 -6.08
CA PRO A 286 4.68 4.88 -7.50
C PRO A 286 5.91 4.00 -7.79
N ARG A 287 6.89 4.01 -6.88
CA ARG A 287 8.05 3.11 -6.95
C ARG A 287 7.66 1.62 -6.97
N ASN A 288 6.62 1.26 -6.24
CA ASN A 288 6.15 -0.11 -6.10
C ASN A 288 5.00 -0.49 -7.06
N ALA A 289 4.54 0.46 -7.88
CA ALA A 289 3.37 0.28 -8.75
C ALA A 289 3.54 -0.87 -9.75
N ALA A 290 4.71 -0.95 -10.38
CA ALA A 290 5.03 -2.00 -11.36
C ALA A 290 4.96 -3.40 -10.73
N LEU A 291 5.51 -3.56 -9.52
CA LEU A 291 5.47 -4.82 -8.78
C LEU A 291 4.04 -5.20 -8.36
N ARG A 292 3.23 -4.22 -7.95
CA ARG A 292 1.81 -4.48 -7.65
C ARG A 292 1.02 -4.89 -8.88
N LYS A 293 1.16 -4.17 -10.00
CA LYS A 293 0.51 -4.53 -11.27
C LYS A 293 0.90 -5.92 -11.73
N LEU A 294 2.17 -6.31 -11.55
CA LEU A 294 2.63 -7.67 -11.81
C LEU A 294 1.92 -8.69 -10.90
N ASN A 295 1.87 -8.44 -9.58
CA ASN A 295 1.20 -9.33 -8.62
C ASN A 295 -0.30 -9.48 -8.93
N ASP A 296 -0.99 -8.38 -9.26
CA ASP A 296 -2.40 -8.40 -9.63
C ASP A 296 -2.62 -9.17 -10.94
N LEU A 297 -1.70 -9.06 -11.91
CA LEU A 297 -1.73 -9.86 -13.14
C LEU A 297 -1.53 -11.35 -12.87
N ILE A 298 -0.64 -11.72 -11.92
CA ILE A 298 -0.44 -13.11 -11.49
C ILE A 298 -1.71 -13.66 -10.82
N LYS A 299 -2.30 -12.91 -9.88
CA LYS A 299 -3.56 -13.29 -9.21
C LYS A 299 -4.66 -13.51 -10.25
N ARG A 300 -4.81 -12.58 -11.21
CA ARG A 300 -5.76 -12.67 -12.32
C ARG A 300 -5.53 -13.89 -13.22
N ALA A 301 -4.27 -14.17 -13.58
CA ALA A 301 -3.91 -15.32 -14.40
C ALA A 301 -4.27 -16.65 -13.72
N ARG A 302 -4.00 -16.78 -12.41
CA ARG A 302 -4.39 -17.98 -11.63
C ARG A 302 -5.91 -18.15 -11.59
N LEU A 303 -6.64 -17.08 -11.29
CA LEU A 303 -8.10 -17.12 -11.28
C LEU A 303 -8.67 -17.49 -12.66
N ALA A 304 -8.10 -16.95 -13.75
CA ALA A 304 -8.51 -17.28 -15.11
C ALA A 304 -8.25 -18.76 -15.47
N LYS A 305 -7.14 -19.34 -15.00
CA LYS A 305 -6.86 -20.78 -15.15
C LYS A 305 -7.89 -21.63 -14.39
N VAL A 306 -8.15 -21.31 -13.12
CA VAL A 306 -9.12 -22.05 -12.30
C VAL A 306 -10.50 -21.97 -12.92
N HIS A 307 -10.92 -20.78 -13.34
CA HIS A 307 -12.17 -20.57 -14.05
C HIS A 307 -12.26 -21.42 -15.33
N ALA A 308 -11.18 -21.48 -16.13
CA ALA A 308 -11.14 -22.32 -17.32
C ALA A 308 -11.36 -23.81 -17.01
N TYR A 309 -10.76 -24.33 -15.94
CA TYR A 309 -11.00 -25.72 -15.50
C TYR A 309 -12.45 -25.93 -15.05
N VAL A 310 -13.01 -25.01 -14.25
CA VAL A 310 -14.40 -25.09 -13.77
C VAL A 310 -15.38 -25.11 -14.94
N ILE A 311 -15.27 -24.16 -15.87
CA ILE A 311 -16.15 -24.09 -17.04
C ILE A 311 -16.00 -25.33 -17.93
N SER A 312 -14.78 -25.83 -18.11
CA SER A 312 -14.52 -27.04 -18.89
C SER A 312 -15.10 -28.30 -18.25
N ALA A 313 -14.99 -28.44 -16.93
CA ALA A 313 -15.55 -29.55 -16.16
C ALA A 313 -17.08 -29.54 -16.24
N LEU A 314 -17.71 -28.38 -16.06
CA LEU A 314 -19.14 -28.21 -16.23
C LEU A 314 -19.59 -28.58 -17.66
N ARG A 315 -18.82 -28.18 -18.68
CA ARG A 315 -19.11 -28.53 -20.08
C ARG A 315 -19.01 -30.04 -20.33
N LYS A 316 -18.00 -30.70 -19.76
CA LYS A 316 -17.76 -32.15 -19.89
C LYS A 316 -18.90 -32.98 -19.31
N GLU A 317 -19.48 -32.53 -18.20
CA GLU A 317 -20.59 -33.19 -17.51
C GLU A 317 -21.97 -32.98 -18.15
N MET A 318 -22.10 -32.05 -19.12
CA MET A 318 -23.39 -31.73 -19.72
C MET A 318 -23.84 -32.77 -20.77
N PRO A 319 -25.09 -33.28 -20.68
CA PRO A 319 -25.62 -34.22 -21.66
C PRO A 319 -25.90 -33.54 -23.00
N SER A 320 -25.71 -34.27 -24.09
CA SER A 320 -25.87 -33.72 -25.45
C SER A 320 -27.33 -33.50 -25.85
N VAL A 321 -28.28 -34.31 -25.35
CA VAL A 321 -29.65 -34.38 -25.90
C VAL A 321 -30.75 -34.10 -24.86
N PHE A 322 -30.88 -34.90 -23.80
CA PHE A 322 -31.97 -34.78 -22.81
C PHE A 322 -31.47 -34.52 -21.39
N GLY A 323 -32.33 -33.95 -20.52
CA GLY A 323 -32.04 -33.78 -19.09
C GLY A 323 -31.14 -32.58 -18.72
N LYS A 324 -30.90 -31.66 -19.66
CA LYS A 324 -29.95 -30.55 -19.51
C LYS A 324 -30.25 -29.64 -18.33
N ASP A 325 -31.50 -29.20 -18.17
CA ASP A 325 -31.87 -28.28 -17.08
C ASP A 325 -31.74 -28.93 -15.69
N SER A 326 -32.09 -30.22 -15.60
CA SER A 326 -31.93 -30.99 -14.37
C SER A 326 -30.44 -31.15 -14.02
N LYS A 327 -29.62 -31.56 -14.98
CA LYS A 327 -28.16 -31.71 -14.79
C LYS A 327 -27.49 -30.38 -14.47
N LYS A 328 -27.87 -29.27 -15.11
CA LYS A 328 -27.37 -27.93 -14.78
C LYS A 328 -27.63 -27.59 -13.31
N LYS A 329 -28.87 -27.78 -12.84
CA LYS A 329 -29.23 -27.52 -11.43
C LYS A 329 -28.42 -28.41 -10.47
N ASP A 330 -28.24 -29.68 -10.83
CA ASP A 330 -27.44 -30.64 -10.05
C ASP A 330 -25.96 -30.24 -9.97
N LEU A 331 -25.35 -29.84 -11.10
CA LEU A 331 -23.96 -29.38 -11.16
C LEU A 331 -23.74 -28.10 -10.34
N ILE A 332 -24.66 -27.14 -10.40
CA ILE A 332 -24.58 -25.91 -9.59
C ILE A 332 -24.68 -26.26 -8.10
N LYS A 333 -25.62 -27.12 -7.71
CA LYS A 333 -25.79 -27.55 -6.32
C LYS A 333 -24.55 -28.26 -5.77
N ASN A 334 -23.91 -29.09 -6.60
CA ASN A 334 -22.75 -29.90 -6.23
C ASN A 334 -21.41 -29.28 -6.66
N LEU A 335 -21.36 -27.96 -6.90
CA LEU A 335 -20.16 -27.27 -7.39
C LEU A 335 -18.93 -27.49 -6.49
N GLY A 336 -19.12 -27.63 -5.18
CA GLY A 336 -18.04 -27.94 -4.24
C GLY A 336 -17.32 -29.26 -4.54
N ASN A 337 -18.02 -30.27 -5.04
CA ASN A 337 -17.40 -31.54 -5.44
C ASN A 337 -16.52 -31.35 -6.68
N ILE A 338 -16.98 -30.52 -7.62
CA ILE A 338 -16.22 -30.17 -8.83
C ILE A 338 -14.94 -29.43 -8.45
N TYR A 339 -15.02 -28.50 -7.49
CA TYR A 339 -13.85 -27.78 -6.99
C TYR A 339 -12.84 -28.74 -6.35
N ALA A 340 -13.29 -29.65 -5.48
CA ALA A 340 -12.42 -30.64 -4.85
C ALA A 340 -11.78 -31.61 -5.86
N GLU A 341 -12.50 -31.96 -6.93
CA GLU A 341 -11.95 -32.79 -8.01
C GLU A 341 -10.86 -32.06 -8.79
N ILE A 342 -11.12 -30.80 -9.18
CA ILE A 342 -10.15 -29.93 -9.87
C ILE A 342 -8.91 -29.67 -9.00
N GLU A 343 -9.10 -29.39 -7.70
CA GLU A 343 -8.02 -29.22 -6.73
C GLU A 343 -7.07 -30.42 -6.74
N ARG A 344 -7.62 -31.64 -6.65
CA ARG A 344 -6.84 -32.87 -6.60
C ARG A 344 -6.20 -33.21 -7.94
N GLU A 345 -6.90 -33.03 -9.06
CA GLU A 345 -6.40 -33.38 -10.40
C GLU A 345 -5.29 -32.43 -10.86
N HIS A 346 -5.44 -31.13 -10.57
CA HIS A 346 -4.53 -30.09 -11.07
C HIS A 346 -3.60 -29.50 -10.00
N GLN A 347 -3.67 -29.97 -8.75
CA GLN A 347 -2.85 -29.52 -7.62
C GLN A 347 -2.94 -28.01 -7.40
N ILE A 348 -4.17 -27.48 -7.40
CA ILE A 348 -4.45 -26.06 -7.22
C ILE A 348 -4.93 -25.81 -5.79
N SER A 349 -4.48 -24.74 -5.15
CA SER A 349 -4.97 -24.37 -3.81
C SER A 349 -6.43 -23.95 -3.84
N LEU A 350 -7.23 -24.36 -2.85
CA LEU A 350 -8.60 -23.87 -2.65
C LEU A 350 -8.68 -22.33 -2.59
N GLY A 351 -7.63 -21.64 -2.16
CA GLY A 351 -7.59 -20.18 -2.12
C GLY A 351 -7.61 -19.50 -3.50
N ASP A 352 -7.25 -20.22 -4.57
CA ASP A 352 -7.31 -19.71 -5.94
C ASP A 352 -8.70 -19.88 -6.58
N PHE A 353 -9.63 -20.60 -5.91
CA PHE A 353 -10.99 -20.79 -6.42
C PHE A 353 -11.88 -19.59 -6.12
N PRO A 354 -12.79 -19.23 -7.06
CA PRO A 354 -13.75 -18.17 -6.82
C PRO A 354 -14.76 -18.59 -5.74
N ASP A 355 -15.33 -17.61 -5.04
CA ASP A 355 -16.36 -17.85 -4.02
C ASP A 355 -17.49 -18.71 -4.58
N MET A 356 -17.81 -19.78 -3.86
CA MET A 356 -18.74 -20.80 -4.32
C MET A 356 -20.14 -20.24 -4.51
N LYS A 357 -20.62 -19.38 -3.61
CA LYS A 357 -21.97 -18.84 -3.68
C LYS A 357 -22.10 -17.87 -4.84
N LEU A 358 -21.13 -16.96 -5.00
CA LEU A 358 -21.10 -16.03 -6.13
C LEU A 358 -21.04 -16.77 -7.46
N MET A 359 -20.23 -17.84 -7.55
CA MET A 359 -20.16 -18.65 -8.76
C MET A 359 -21.48 -19.37 -9.04
N GLN A 360 -22.14 -19.94 -8.03
CA GLN A 360 -23.45 -20.57 -8.18
C GLN A 360 -24.50 -19.59 -8.72
N GLU A 361 -24.56 -18.38 -8.16
CA GLU A 361 -25.49 -17.33 -8.58
C GLU A 361 -25.27 -16.95 -10.05
N LYS A 362 -24.02 -16.74 -10.46
CA LYS A 362 -23.67 -16.39 -11.84
C LYS A 362 -23.93 -17.53 -12.82
N LEU A 363 -23.65 -18.78 -12.43
CA LEU A 363 -23.90 -19.97 -13.27
C LEU A 363 -25.39 -20.21 -13.55
N ILE A 364 -26.30 -19.78 -12.68
CA ILE A 364 -27.75 -19.91 -12.92
C ILE A 364 -28.16 -19.17 -14.21
N LEU A 365 -27.56 -18.01 -14.48
CA LEU A 365 -27.89 -17.17 -15.64
C LEU A 365 -27.27 -17.66 -16.95
N GLN A 366 -26.38 -18.65 -16.88
CA GLN A 366 -25.50 -19.03 -17.99
C GLN A 366 -25.98 -20.29 -18.72
N ASP A 367 -25.74 -20.35 -20.03
CA ASP A 367 -26.05 -21.54 -20.83
C ASP A 367 -24.81 -22.44 -20.95
N PHE A 368 -24.82 -23.56 -20.22
CA PHE A 368 -23.67 -24.47 -20.18
C PHE A 368 -23.41 -25.16 -21.53
N GLN A 369 -24.35 -25.10 -22.49
CA GLN A 369 -24.10 -25.60 -23.84
C GLN A 369 -23.14 -24.72 -24.63
N LYS A 370 -23.08 -23.42 -24.29
CA LYS A 370 -22.17 -22.45 -24.92
C LYS A 370 -20.76 -22.49 -24.34
N PHE A 371 -20.56 -23.24 -23.26
CA PHE A 371 -19.23 -23.41 -22.68
C PHE A 371 -18.32 -24.19 -23.62
N ASN A 372 -17.08 -23.74 -23.69
CA ASN A 372 -16.05 -24.37 -24.50
C ASN A 372 -15.42 -25.55 -23.76
N PRO A 373 -15.02 -26.62 -24.48
CA PRO A 373 -14.25 -27.71 -23.90
C PRO A 373 -12.84 -27.23 -23.54
N LEU A 374 -12.15 -28.02 -22.70
CA LEU A 374 -10.79 -27.71 -22.29
C LEU A 374 -9.85 -27.62 -23.51
N LYS A 375 -9.09 -26.54 -23.58
CA LYS A 375 -8.07 -26.25 -24.59
C LYS A 375 -6.68 -26.17 -23.93
N PRO A 376 -5.94 -27.29 -23.84
CA PRO A 376 -4.67 -27.38 -23.09
C PRO A 376 -3.65 -26.33 -23.51
N LYS A 377 -3.53 -26.05 -24.81
CA LYS A 377 -2.59 -25.07 -25.35
C LYS A 377 -2.73 -23.66 -24.75
N LEU A 378 -3.96 -23.22 -24.41
CA LEU A 378 -4.17 -21.91 -23.78
C LEU A 378 -3.69 -21.92 -22.33
N LEU A 379 -3.89 -23.02 -21.60
CA LEU A 379 -3.42 -23.19 -20.23
C LEU A 379 -1.89 -23.27 -20.18
N GLU A 380 -1.28 -24.09 -21.04
CA GLU A 380 0.17 -24.18 -21.19
C GLU A 380 0.81 -22.82 -21.50
N THR A 381 0.12 -21.99 -22.28
CA THR A 381 0.58 -20.62 -22.59
C THR A 381 0.62 -19.73 -21.34
N VAL A 382 -0.36 -19.86 -20.45
CA VAL A 382 -0.41 -19.14 -19.17
C VAL A 382 0.59 -19.73 -18.17
N ASP A 383 0.78 -21.05 -18.16
CA ASP A 383 1.78 -21.72 -17.31
C ASP A 383 3.20 -21.32 -17.68
N GLN A 384 3.53 -21.30 -18.97
CA GLN A 384 4.82 -20.81 -19.44
C GLN A 384 5.02 -19.34 -19.05
N MET A 385 3.97 -18.52 -19.15
CA MET A 385 4.03 -17.12 -18.77
C MET A 385 4.33 -16.95 -17.27
N LEU A 386 3.63 -17.70 -16.40
CA LEU A 386 3.86 -17.69 -14.96
C LEU A 386 5.27 -18.20 -14.58
N ALA A 387 5.82 -19.17 -15.30
CA ALA A 387 7.12 -19.77 -15.01
C ALA A 387 8.31 -18.96 -15.57
N GLU A 388 8.20 -18.42 -16.79
CA GLU A 388 9.31 -17.81 -17.53
C GLU A 388 9.16 -16.30 -17.73
N ASP A 389 7.99 -15.83 -18.17
CA ASP A 389 7.79 -14.41 -18.51
C ASP A 389 7.80 -13.53 -17.25
N ILE A 390 7.13 -13.97 -16.19
CA ILE A 390 7.08 -13.27 -14.90
C ILE A 390 8.48 -13.12 -14.29
N ALA A 391 9.30 -14.18 -14.32
CA ALA A 391 10.67 -14.13 -13.78
C ALA A 391 11.53 -13.08 -14.51
N ARG A 392 11.34 -12.94 -15.83
CA ARG A 392 12.03 -11.92 -16.63
C ARG A 392 11.59 -10.50 -16.27
N ILE A 393 10.30 -10.27 -16.11
CA ILE A 393 9.77 -8.96 -15.69
C ILE A 393 10.26 -8.61 -14.27
N MET A 394 10.25 -9.57 -13.35
CA MET A 394 10.78 -9.38 -11.98
C MET A 394 12.23 -8.94 -11.96
N ALA A 395 13.07 -9.46 -12.86
CA ALA A 395 14.47 -9.05 -12.97
C ALA A 395 14.64 -7.60 -13.44
N MET A 396 13.68 -7.03 -14.18
CA MET A 396 13.73 -5.65 -14.66
C MET A 396 13.35 -4.62 -13.58
N ILE A 397 12.46 -4.99 -12.65
CA ILE A 397 11.89 -4.06 -11.65
C ILE A 397 12.96 -3.35 -10.81
N PRO A 398 13.97 -4.02 -10.23
CA PRO A 398 14.99 -3.34 -9.42
C PRO A 398 15.78 -2.30 -10.22
N HIS A 399 16.08 -2.58 -11.49
CA HIS A 399 16.83 -1.68 -12.35
C HIS A 399 16.03 -0.42 -12.70
N GLU A 400 14.75 -0.56 -13.01
CA GLU A 400 13.83 0.55 -13.29
C GLU A 400 13.63 1.42 -12.03
N GLN A 401 13.50 0.78 -10.86
CA GLN A 401 13.41 1.50 -9.57
C GLN A 401 14.68 2.28 -9.21
N ILE A 402 15.86 1.84 -9.66
CA ILE A 402 17.13 2.55 -9.41
C ILE A 402 17.28 3.73 -10.38
N GLN A 403 16.92 3.55 -11.66
CA GLN A 403 17.03 4.61 -12.67
C GLN A 403 16.09 5.80 -12.39
N HIS A 404 14.91 5.56 -11.82
CA HIS A 404 13.93 6.62 -11.56
C HIS A 404 13.76 7.00 -10.07
N ARG A 405 14.80 6.83 -9.23
CA ARG A 405 14.69 7.10 -7.77
C ARG A 405 14.23 8.52 -7.41
N GLU A 406 14.64 9.53 -8.17
CA GLU A 406 14.31 10.94 -7.87
C GLU A 406 13.00 11.40 -8.53
N GLU A 407 12.50 10.68 -9.53
CA GLU A 407 11.28 11.03 -10.28
C GLU A 407 10.02 10.31 -9.76
N THR A 408 10.18 9.18 -9.04
CA THR A 408 9.05 8.29 -8.68
C THR A 408 8.49 8.50 -7.28
N ASN A 409 9.10 9.32 -6.42
CA ASN A 409 8.50 9.63 -5.13
C ASN A 409 7.36 10.64 -5.29
N VAL A 410 6.35 10.52 -4.43
CA VAL A 410 5.32 11.57 -4.29
C VAL A 410 6.01 12.82 -3.75
N LYS A 411 5.92 13.93 -4.50
CA LYS A 411 6.49 15.24 -4.14
C LYS A 411 5.36 16.20 -3.76
N GLY A 412 5.66 17.17 -2.91
CA GLY A 412 4.76 18.22 -2.46
C GLY A 412 3.72 17.78 -1.42
N GLY A 413 2.93 18.75 -0.95
CA GLY A 413 2.00 18.58 0.17
C GLY A 413 2.73 18.42 1.50
N VAL A 414 2.02 17.93 2.53
CA VAL A 414 2.54 17.75 3.91
C VAL A 414 3.81 16.89 3.96
N MET A 415 3.98 16.06 2.93
CA MET A 415 5.09 15.12 2.77
C MET A 415 6.47 15.78 2.57
N ASP A 416 6.54 16.98 1.99
CA ASP A 416 7.82 17.68 1.75
C ASP A 416 8.29 18.47 2.99
N GLY A 417 7.35 18.88 3.86
CA GLY A 417 7.63 19.74 5.01
C GLY A 417 8.22 19.03 6.24
N LEU A 418 8.06 17.71 6.37
CA LEU A 418 8.33 17.01 7.63
C LEU A 418 9.78 16.52 7.83
N LYS A 419 10.63 16.47 6.78
CA LYS A 419 12.01 15.94 6.92
C LYS A 419 13.08 17.02 6.99
N ASP A 420 12.96 18.10 6.19
CA ASP A 420 13.99 19.14 6.10
C ASP A 420 13.64 20.42 6.86
N SER A 421 12.44 20.54 7.42
CA SER A 421 12.02 21.68 8.24
C SER A 421 12.63 21.65 9.65
N PRO A 422 12.84 22.81 10.31
CA PRO A 422 13.14 22.85 11.75
C PRO A 422 12.04 22.27 12.65
N PHE A 423 10.85 22.02 12.10
CA PHE A 423 9.72 21.37 12.77
C PHE A 423 9.54 19.89 12.38
N GLY A 424 10.51 19.31 11.69
CA GLY A 424 10.46 17.91 11.30
C GLY A 424 10.48 16.94 12.49
N PHE A 425 9.87 15.77 12.35
CA PHE A 425 9.82 14.78 13.42
C PHE A 425 11.23 14.34 13.83
N GLY A 426 11.51 14.37 15.14
CA GLY A 426 12.83 14.07 15.70
C GLY A 426 13.86 15.20 15.55
N ARG A 427 13.50 16.38 14.99
CA ARG A 427 14.38 17.55 14.96
C ARG A 427 14.65 18.06 16.38
N GLY A 428 15.92 18.29 16.70
CA GLY A 428 16.32 18.82 18.00
C GLY A 428 16.22 17.83 19.16
N GLU A 429 15.89 16.55 18.90
CA GLU A 429 15.86 15.47 19.89
C GLU A 429 16.82 14.34 19.52
N GLY A 430 17.19 13.51 20.49
CA GLY A 430 18.09 12.37 20.28
C GLY A 430 19.40 12.76 19.57
N ALA A 431 19.69 12.11 18.44
CA ALA A 431 20.89 12.36 17.64
C ALA A 431 20.83 13.64 16.78
N ASP A 432 19.68 14.32 16.70
CA ASP A 432 19.54 15.65 16.10
C ASP A 432 19.53 16.76 17.17
N ALA A 433 19.71 16.41 18.45
CA ALA A 433 19.76 17.38 19.52
C ALA A 433 20.88 18.41 19.29
N GLY A 434 20.50 19.69 19.27
CA GLY A 434 21.43 20.78 19.01
C GLY A 434 21.76 21.03 17.53
N SER A 435 21.09 20.36 16.58
CA SER A 435 21.23 20.63 15.14
C SER A 435 20.90 22.07 14.75
N LEU A 436 20.04 22.74 15.52
CA LEU A 436 19.64 24.14 15.35
C LEU A 436 20.47 25.12 16.20
N GLN A 437 21.46 24.64 16.95
CA GLN A 437 22.31 25.45 17.81
C GLN A 437 23.65 25.72 17.12
N ALA A 438 24.19 26.93 17.29
CA ALA A 438 25.51 27.27 16.76
C ALA A 438 26.64 26.55 17.52
N ASP A 439 26.43 26.34 18.83
CA ASP A 439 27.38 25.70 19.73
C ASP A 439 27.22 24.18 19.73
N TRP A 440 28.31 23.47 20.05
CA TRP A 440 28.29 22.02 20.12
C TRP A 440 27.49 21.57 21.35
N ILE A 441 26.40 20.83 21.12
CA ILE A 441 25.45 20.44 22.18
C ILE A 441 26.10 19.71 23.36
N VAL A 442 27.16 18.95 23.08
CA VAL A 442 27.91 18.16 24.06
C VAL A 442 28.58 19.06 25.11
N ASP A 443 28.95 20.29 24.75
CA ASP A 443 29.60 21.24 25.68
C ASP A 443 28.71 21.59 26.88
N LYS A 444 27.38 21.45 26.77
CA LYS A 444 26.46 21.69 27.90
C LYS A 444 26.68 20.75 29.07
N GLU A 445 27.09 19.51 28.80
CA GLU A 445 27.30 18.48 29.82
C GLU A 445 28.75 18.01 29.91
N ARG A 446 29.62 18.56 29.07
CA ARG A 446 31.03 18.19 28.94
C ARG A 446 31.78 18.15 30.27
N PHE A 447 31.50 19.09 31.17
CA PHE A 447 32.12 19.12 32.50
C PHE A 447 31.98 17.80 33.28
N LYS A 448 30.86 17.08 33.10
CA LYS A 448 30.63 15.76 33.73
C LYS A 448 31.50 14.67 33.08
N TYR A 449 31.73 14.78 31.77
CA TYR A 449 32.46 13.79 31.00
C TYR A 449 33.98 13.99 31.15
N ASP A 450 34.44 15.23 31.22
CA ASP A 450 35.84 15.57 31.45
C ASP A 450 36.33 15.05 32.82
N GLU A 451 35.50 15.14 33.87
CA GLU A 451 35.83 14.55 35.19
C GLU A 451 36.03 13.03 35.11
N ILE A 452 35.19 12.32 34.36
CA ILE A 452 35.34 10.87 34.16
C ILE A 452 36.59 10.59 33.32
N PHE A 453 36.81 11.35 32.25
CA PHE A 453 37.96 11.21 31.35
C PHE A 453 39.28 11.36 32.11
N ASP A 454 39.42 12.41 32.92
CA ASP A 454 40.62 12.66 33.72
C ASP A 454 40.87 11.54 34.74
N ASN A 455 39.82 11.02 35.37
CA ASN A 455 39.91 9.90 36.31
C ASN A 455 40.35 8.58 35.64
N LEU A 456 40.17 8.43 34.33
CA LEU A 456 40.65 7.27 33.57
C LEU A 456 42.16 7.34 33.28
N GLY A 457 42.83 8.46 33.57
CA GLY A 457 44.27 8.64 33.43
C GLY A 457 44.75 8.67 31.97
N PRO A 458 44.33 9.68 31.17
CA PRO A 458 44.72 9.79 29.77
C PRO A 458 46.24 9.96 29.61
N ILE A 459 46.81 9.31 28.61
CA ILE A 459 48.23 9.42 28.25
C ILE A 459 48.31 10.27 26.98
N ASN A 460 49.04 11.38 27.04
CA ASN A 460 49.10 12.38 25.96
C ASN A 460 47.72 12.90 25.53
N GLY A 461 46.80 13.07 26.49
CA GLY A 461 45.45 13.58 26.23
C GLY A 461 44.51 12.58 25.56
N LYS A 462 44.86 11.29 25.50
CA LYS A 462 44.01 10.23 24.95
C LYS A 462 43.90 9.02 25.89
N ILE A 463 42.76 8.34 25.87
CA ILE A 463 42.56 7.05 26.52
C ILE A 463 42.55 5.92 25.49
N SER A 464 43.08 4.75 25.87
CA SER A 464 43.05 3.57 25.01
C SER A 464 41.63 3.02 24.84
N GLY A 465 41.36 2.38 23.71
CA GLY A 465 40.07 1.70 23.49
C GLY A 465 39.73 0.64 24.54
N ALA A 466 40.72 0.05 25.22
CA ALA A 466 40.48 -0.88 26.32
C ALA A 466 39.89 -0.18 27.55
N LEU A 467 40.42 1.00 27.92
CA LEU A 467 39.91 1.82 29.03
C LEU A 467 38.54 2.40 28.70
N ALA A 468 38.38 2.97 27.51
CA ALA A 468 37.10 3.49 27.04
C ALA A 468 36.02 2.40 27.05
N LYS A 469 36.32 1.20 26.52
CA LYS A 469 35.40 0.06 26.56
C LYS A 469 35.00 -0.32 27.98
N ALA A 470 35.95 -0.35 28.91
CA ALA A 470 35.67 -0.68 30.30
C ALA A 470 34.70 0.33 30.95
N GLU A 471 34.82 1.61 30.60
CA GLU A 471 33.90 2.66 31.06
C GLU A 471 32.53 2.54 30.39
N MET A 472 32.50 2.47 29.05
CA MET A 472 31.27 2.43 28.26
C MET A 472 30.36 1.25 28.62
N VAL A 473 30.92 0.09 28.98
CA VAL A 473 30.15 -1.10 29.40
C VAL A 473 29.35 -0.86 30.68
N LYS A 474 29.75 0.10 31.53
CA LYS A 474 28.99 0.44 32.76
C LYS A 474 27.59 0.99 32.47
N SER A 475 27.36 1.52 31.27
CA SER A 475 26.02 1.93 30.80
C SER A 475 25.01 0.78 30.69
N LYS A 476 25.48 -0.48 30.72
CA LYS A 476 24.69 -1.71 30.55
C LYS A 476 24.02 -1.82 29.17
N LEU A 477 24.44 -1.02 28.19
CA LEU A 477 23.99 -1.17 26.81
C LEU A 477 24.59 -2.45 26.17
N PRO A 478 23.88 -3.07 25.21
CA PRO A 478 24.41 -4.23 24.48
C PRO A 478 25.73 -3.91 23.77
N ASN A 479 26.66 -4.88 23.71
CA ASN A 479 27.96 -4.71 23.06
C ASN A 479 27.85 -4.29 21.58
N SER A 480 26.79 -4.71 20.87
CA SER A 480 26.53 -4.29 19.49
C SER A 480 26.26 -2.79 19.39
N VAL A 481 25.54 -2.22 20.36
CA VAL A 481 25.24 -0.79 20.44
C VAL A 481 26.49 -0.01 20.83
N LEU A 482 27.23 -0.47 21.84
CA LEU A 482 28.48 0.17 22.26
C LEU A 482 29.53 0.16 21.15
N GLY A 483 29.61 -0.91 20.36
CA GLY A 483 30.48 -0.97 19.19
C GLY A 483 30.08 0.04 18.10
N LYS A 484 28.77 0.29 17.92
CA LYS A 484 28.29 1.33 17.00
C LYS A 484 28.63 2.74 17.53
N ILE A 485 28.45 2.99 18.83
CA ILE A 485 28.81 4.26 19.47
C ILE A 485 30.31 4.51 19.33
N TRP A 486 31.15 3.53 19.66
CA TRP A 486 32.61 3.61 19.47
C TRP A 486 32.98 4.05 18.06
N LYS A 487 32.40 3.41 17.04
CA LYS A 487 32.66 3.74 15.62
C LYS A 487 32.23 5.16 15.24
N LEU A 488 31.21 5.70 15.90
CA LEU A 488 30.73 7.08 15.67
C LEU A 488 31.60 8.10 16.42
N SER A 489 32.11 7.74 17.60
CA SER A 489 32.88 8.63 18.48
C SER A 489 34.37 8.72 18.12
N ASP A 490 34.98 7.64 17.62
CA ASP A 490 36.36 7.61 17.11
C ASP A 490 36.40 8.27 15.72
N VAL A 491 36.38 9.61 15.70
CA VAL A 491 36.20 10.42 14.49
C VAL A 491 37.48 10.40 13.65
N ASP A 492 38.64 10.45 14.29
CA ASP A 492 39.94 10.41 13.61
C ASP A 492 40.42 8.97 13.31
N LYS A 493 39.74 7.95 13.84
CA LYS A 493 39.94 6.52 13.58
C LYS A 493 41.31 6.02 14.01
N ASP A 494 41.86 6.59 15.08
CA ASP A 494 43.16 6.20 15.60
C ASP A 494 43.08 5.08 16.66
N GLY A 495 41.86 4.64 17.02
CA GLY A 495 41.61 3.56 17.97
C GLY A 495 41.74 3.98 19.44
N MET A 496 41.88 5.28 19.69
CA MET A 496 41.89 5.92 20.99
C MET A 496 40.78 6.99 21.04
N LEU A 497 40.48 7.52 22.23
CA LEU A 497 39.56 8.66 22.35
C LEU A 497 40.27 9.79 23.07
N ASP A 498 40.26 10.98 22.48
CA ASP A 498 40.56 12.22 23.22
C ASP A 498 39.35 12.69 24.05
N ALA A 499 39.51 13.81 24.76
CA ALA A 499 38.47 14.34 25.63
C ALA A 499 37.18 14.68 24.87
N ASP A 500 37.28 15.23 23.65
CA ASP A 500 36.12 15.56 22.82
C ASP A 500 35.39 14.29 22.36
N GLU A 501 36.13 13.30 21.87
CA GLU A 501 35.57 12.03 21.40
C GLU A 501 34.96 11.20 22.53
N PHE A 502 35.56 11.26 23.72
CA PHE A 502 35.00 10.63 24.90
C PHE A 502 33.71 11.31 25.35
N ALA A 503 33.67 12.65 25.39
CA ALA A 503 32.47 13.41 25.68
C ALA A 503 31.35 13.10 24.66
N LEU A 504 31.69 12.99 23.38
CA LEU A 504 30.77 12.56 22.33
C LEU A 504 30.25 11.13 22.58
N ALA A 505 31.13 10.19 22.95
CA ALA A 505 30.72 8.81 23.27
C ALA A 505 29.73 8.75 24.43
N MET A 506 29.98 9.53 25.49
CA MET A 506 29.09 9.59 26.65
C MET A 506 27.74 10.24 26.31
N HIS A 507 27.74 11.31 25.49
CA HIS A 507 26.51 11.93 25.00
C HIS A 507 25.68 10.95 24.15
N LEU A 508 26.32 10.22 23.24
CA LEU A 508 25.66 9.18 22.43
C LEU A 508 25.12 8.01 23.26
N ILE A 509 25.79 7.65 24.35
CA ILE A 509 25.28 6.68 25.32
C ILE A 509 24.00 7.22 25.97
N ASN A 510 23.99 8.48 26.40
CA ASN A 510 22.81 9.09 27.03
C ASN A 510 21.62 9.17 26.06
N ILE A 511 21.85 9.60 24.82
CA ILE A 511 20.83 9.56 23.74
C ILE A 511 20.19 8.16 23.66
N LYS A 512 21.01 7.11 23.75
CA LYS A 512 20.51 5.74 23.65
C LYS A 512 19.80 5.26 24.92
N ILE A 513 20.25 5.68 26.10
CA ILE A 513 19.60 5.42 27.39
C ILE A 513 18.21 6.09 27.43
N ASP A 514 18.09 7.28 26.87
CA ASP A 514 16.84 8.04 26.76
C ASP A 514 15.86 7.47 25.72
N GLY A 515 16.22 6.37 25.07
CA GLY A 515 15.35 5.59 24.19
C GLY A 515 15.44 5.95 22.71
N HIS A 516 16.30 6.89 22.31
CA HIS A 516 16.43 7.29 20.92
C HIS A 516 17.27 6.29 20.09
N GLU A 517 17.08 6.31 18.77
CA GLU A 517 17.89 5.52 17.85
C GLU A 517 19.24 6.17 17.54
N MET A 518 20.26 5.32 17.36
CA MET A 518 21.59 5.77 16.99
C MET A 518 21.66 6.01 15.48
N PRO A 519 22.22 7.14 15.01
CA PRO A 519 22.30 7.43 13.58
C PRO A 519 23.25 6.45 12.87
N SER A 520 23.08 6.26 11.56
CA SER A 520 23.98 5.40 10.76
C SER A 520 25.35 6.04 10.56
N GLU A 521 25.39 7.37 10.50
CA GLU A 521 26.59 8.21 10.35
C GLU A 521 26.50 9.37 11.34
N LEU A 522 27.65 9.90 11.79
CA LEU A 522 27.67 10.99 12.75
C LEU A 522 27.22 12.30 12.08
N PRO A 523 26.13 12.95 12.54
CA PRO A 523 25.68 14.23 12.00
C PRO A 523 26.74 15.33 12.13
N GLU A 524 26.84 16.24 11.16
CA GLU A 524 27.87 17.31 11.14
C GLU A 524 27.89 18.15 12.43
N HIS A 525 26.72 18.45 13.00
CA HIS A 525 26.60 19.25 14.23
C HIS A 525 27.12 18.51 15.48
N LEU A 526 27.15 17.17 15.49
CA LEU A 526 27.71 16.37 16.58
C LEU A 526 29.21 16.13 16.44
N ILE A 527 29.81 16.40 15.29
CA ILE A 527 31.27 16.32 15.12
C ILE A 527 31.93 17.35 16.05
N PRO A 528 32.93 16.95 16.87
CA PRO A 528 33.68 17.88 17.70
C PRO A 528 34.18 19.08 16.91
N PRO A 529 34.03 20.31 17.39
CA PRO A 529 34.39 21.51 16.64
C PRO A 529 35.81 21.48 16.07
N ALA A 530 36.78 20.97 16.83
CA ALA A 530 38.17 20.83 16.40
C ALA A 530 38.40 19.82 15.27
N LYS A 531 37.47 18.87 15.08
CA LYS A 531 37.54 17.79 14.08
C LYS A 531 36.60 18.01 12.88
N ARG A 532 35.85 19.12 12.84
CA ARG A 532 35.05 19.50 11.68
C ARG A 532 35.99 19.84 10.52
N ARG A 533 35.79 19.21 9.36
CA ARG A 533 36.55 19.58 8.16
C ARG A 533 36.19 21.02 7.79
N ASN A 534 37.18 21.91 7.80
CA ASN A 534 37.03 23.24 7.20
C ASN A 534 36.58 23.05 5.73
N ARG A 535 35.41 23.57 5.37
CA ARG A 535 34.98 23.68 3.97
C ARG A 535 35.76 24.78 3.28
#